data_AF-A0A847XQF7-F1
#
_entry.id   AF-A0A847XQF7-F1
#
_cell.length_a   1.000
_cell.length_b   1.000
_cell.length_c   1.000
_cell.angle_alpha   90.00
_cell.angle_beta   90.00
_cell.angle_gamma   90.00
#
_symmetry.space_group_name_H-M   'P 1'
#
loop_
_entity.id
_entity.type
_entity.pdbx_description
1 polymer ?
#
loop_
_entity_poly.entity_id
_entity_poly.type
_entity_poly.pdbx_seq_one_letter_code
_entity_poly.pdbx_strand_id
1 'polypeptide(L)'
;GAYLDMMMIHNLNFMNEVDALYEGYENTDPSLERIGALAALRDYRDGTNRTGLNPENKKLIRHIGFSGHHDPSVNMYMIQRDTEDLLDAMLVALNANDKLYFSMQNNVIPLAAEKDMGVIAMKVFADGAMFTKEATWTQTPDMVVQTVGSDMISSDKLVKYALTTPGVHVAIIGTGHISTEESECQLTNNLAAAQVLPDGLTEAERAEIEELAGKIKGGRTNYFQAEKRPLTAPENVSVVQKKIGSKRDVTISWNTAYAGDSPIASYEVWRDGAKLKQIPFRPQRTVKPFTLLESIEDKEAHTYVLKVIDSKNRIAESLPVILDNLA
;
A
#
# COMPACT_ATOMS: atom_id res chain seq x y z
N GLY A 1 -26.29 -22.17 5.55
CA GLY A 1 -25.73 -22.45 4.22
C GLY A 1 -24.23 -22.22 4.25
N ALA A 2 -23.50 -22.72 3.26
CA ALA A 2 -22.07 -22.41 3.09
C ALA A 2 -21.90 -20.93 2.68
N TYR A 3 -20.85 -20.29 3.17
CA TYR A 3 -20.45 -18.92 2.84
C TYR A 3 -18.92 -18.80 2.93
N LEU A 4 -18.34 -17.75 2.34
CA LEU A 4 -16.93 -17.42 2.45
C LEU A 4 -16.73 -16.31 3.50
N ASP A 5 -15.75 -16.45 4.39
CA ASP A 5 -15.43 -15.36 5.33
C ASP A 5 -14.87 -14.14 4.59
N MET A 6 -14.08 -14.34 3.54
CA MET A 6 -13.54 -13.22 2.75
C MET A 6 -13.38 -13.60 1.29
N MET A 7 -13.70 -12.67 0.39
CA MET A 7 -13.37 -12.76 -1.03
C MET A 7 -12.42 -11.62 -1.42
N MET A 8 -11.30 -11.97 -2.03
CA MET A 8 -10.28 -10.99 -2.43
C MET A 8 -10.14 -10.93 -3.95
N ILE A 9 -10.15 -9.73 -4.51
CA ILE A 9 -9.82 -9.52 -5.92
C ILE A 9 -8.32 -9.71 -6.11
N HIS A 10 -7.95 -10.63 -7.01
CA HIS A 10 -6.58 -11.10 -7.09
C HIS A 10 -5.69 -10.28 -8.03
N ASN A 11 -4.55 -9.87 -7.49
CA ASN A 11 -3.35 -9.39 -8.18
C ASN A 11 -3.55 -8.16 -9.07
N LEU A 12 -3.71 -7.00 -8.44
CA LEU A 12 -3.74 -5.70 -9.12
C LEU A 12 -2.33 -5.25 -9.54
N ASN A 13 -2.19 -4.91 -10.82
CA ASN A 13 -0.94 -4.44 -11.43
C ASN A 13 -1.10 -3.08 -12.12
N PHE A 14 -2.30 -2.73 -12.58
CA PHE A 14 -2.53 -1.52 -13.36
C PHE A 14 -3.79 -0.74 -12.92
N MET A 15 -3.77 0.59 -13.11
CA MET A 15 -4.89 1.45 -12.73
C MET A 15 -6.18 1.13 -13.49
N ASN A 16 -6.10 0.72 -14.76
CA ASN A 16 -7.28 0.36 -15.55
C ASN A 16 -7.94 -0.95 -15.07
N GLU A 17 -7.20 -1.84 -14.38
CA GLU A 17 -7.80 -2.99 -13.70
C GLU A 17 -8.65 -2.51 -12.51
N VAL A 18 -8.13 -1.55 -11.74
CA VAL A 18 -8.89 -0.89 -10.67
C VAL A 18 -10.14 -0.21 -11.23
N ASP A 19 -10.02 0.55 -12.32
CA ASP A 19 -11.16 1.20 -12.97
C ASP A 19 -12.25 0.22 -13.38
N ALA A 20 -11.87 -0.93 -13.95
CA ALA A 20 -12.80 -1.98 -14.34
C ALA A 20 -13.52 -2.61 -13.14
N LEU A 21 -12.86 -2.71 -11.97
CA LEU A 21 -13.47 -3.24 -10.75
C LEU A 21 -14.53 -2.31 -10.16
N TYR A 22 -14.33 -1.00 -10.30
CA TYR A 22 -15.26 0.05 -9.85
C TYR A 22 -16.32 0.43 -10.89
N GLU A 23 -16.28 -0.12 -12.10
CA GLU A 23 -17.25 0.17 -13.16
C GLU A 23 -18.69 -0.08 -12.65
N GLY A 24 -19.55 0.94 -12.70
CA GLY A 24 -20.93 0.84 -12.20
C GLY A 24 -21.08 0.70 -10.67
N TYR A 25 -20.02 0.87 -9.87
CA TYR A 25 -20.09 0.75 -8.41
C TYR A 25 -20.87 1.90 -7.74
N GLU A 26 -20.53 3.14 -8.11
CA GLU A 26 -21.15 4.36 -7.53
C GLU A 26 -22.61 4.53 -7.97
N ASN A 27 -22.90 4.21 -9.23
CA ASN A 27 -24.23 4.33 -9.84
C ASN A 27 -24.71 2.95 -10.32
N THR A 28 -24.82 2.00 -9.40
CA THR A 28 -25.23 0.63 -9.72
C THR A 28 -26.65 0.58 -10.26
N ASP A 29 -26.80 0.00 -11.45
CA ASP A 29 -28.08 -0.20 -12.12
C ASP A 29 -28.10 -1.58 -12.82
N PRO A 30 -29.15 -2.39 -12.66
CA PRO A 30 -29.23 -3.74 -13.24
C PRO A 30 -29.35 -3.75 -14.78
N SER A 31 -29.60 -2.59 -15.41
CA SER A 31 -29.63 -2.45 -16.87
C SER A 31 -28.26 -2.15 -17.48
N LEU A 32 -27.22 -1.94 -16.68
CA LEU A 32 -25.86 -1.71 -17.18
C LEU A 32 -25.36 -2.93 -17.96
N GLU A 33 -24.85 -2.69 -19.17
CA GLU A 33 -24.23 -3.73 -20.00
C GLU A 33 -22.99 -4.33 -19.34
N ARG A 34 -22.25 -3.50 -18.58
CA ARG A 34 -21.03 -3.88 -17.87
C ARG A 34 -21.10 -3.39 -16.43
N ILE A 35 -20.67 -4.25 -15.52
CA ILE A 35 -20.56 -3.91 -14.11
C ILE A 35 -19.34 -4.59 -13.50
N GLY A 36 -18.58 -3.81 -12.71
CA GLY A 36 -17.38 -4.25 -12.05
C GLY A 36 -17.65 -5.20 -10.90
N ALA A 37 -16.65 -6.01 -10.56
CA ALA A 37 -16.78 -7.05 -9.55
C ALA A 37 -17.17 -6.51 -8.17
N LEU A 38 -16.74 -5.30 -7.79
CA LEU A 38 -17.03 -4.74 -6.46
C LEU A 38 -18.53 -4.53 -6.23
N ALA A 39 -19.29 -4.12 -7.25
CA ALA A 39 -20.73 -3.92 -7.12
C ALA A 39 -21.45 -5.25 -6.86
N ALA A 40 -21.03 -6.32 -7.56
CA ALA A 40 -21.57 -7.66 -7.36
C ALA A 40 -21.16 -8.24 -5.99
N LEU A 41 -19.90 -8.07 -5.58
CA LEU A 41 -19.44 -8.52 -4.26
C LEU A 41 -20.21 -7.82 -3.14
N ARG A 42 -20.47 -6.51 -3.25
CA ARG A 42 -21.32 -5.78 -2.29
C ARG A 42 -22.69 -6.43 -2.14
N ASP A 43 -23.34 -6.82 -3.24
CA ASP A 43 -24.62 -7.51 -3.22
C ASP A 43 -24.56 -8.85 -2.46
N TYR A 44 -23.52 -9.66 -2.70
CA TYR A 44 -23.33 -10.93 -2.00
C TYR A 44 -22.90 -10.78 -0.53
N ARG A 45 -22.31 -9.64 -0.14
CA ARG A 45 -21.97 -9.31 1.25
C ARG A 45 -23.20 -8.85 2.02
N ASP A 46 -23.99 -7.98 1.39
CA ASP A 46 -25.08 -7.27 2.04
C ASP A 46 -26.40 -8.04 1.92
N GLY A 47 -26.48 -9.04 1.03
CA GLY A 47 -27.72 -9.73 0.72
C GLY A 47 -28.68 -8.84 -0.08
N THR A 48 -28.15 -8.00 -0.96
CA THR A 48 -28.93 -7.12 -1.84
C THR A 48 -28.86 -7.61 -3.29
N ASN A 49 -29.66 -6.99 -4.16
CA ASN A 49 -29.67 -7.26 -5.60
C ASN A 49 -29.64 -5.96 -6.42
N ARG A 50 -28.76 -5.02 -6.05
CA ARG A 50 -28.62 -3.73 -6.77
C ARG A 50 -28.17 -3.94 -8.21
N THR A 51 -27.31 -4.92 -8.42
CA THR A 51 -26.74 -5.27 -9.73
C THR A 51 -27.65 -6.12 -10.61
N GLY A 52 -28.70 -6.73 -10.05
CA GLY A 52 -29.48 -7.78 -10.72
C GLY A 52 -28.83 -9.17 -10.70
N LEU A 53 -27.60 -9.31 -10.21
CA LEU A 53 -26.81 -10.56 -10.23
C LEU A 53 -27.00 -11.44 -8.97
N ASN A 54 -27.82 -11.02 -8.00
CA ASN A 54 -28.15 -11.75 -6.78
C ASN A 54 -29.67 -11.77 -6.53
N PRO A 55 -30.50 -12.30 -7.44
CA PRO A 55 -31.97 -12.18 -7.39
C PRO A 55 -32.62 -12.81 -6.15
N GLU A 56 -31.92 -13.74 -5.50
CA GLU A 56 -32.38 -14.39 -4.27
C GLU A 56 -31.89 -13.69 -2.99
N ASN A 57 -31.23 -12.53 -3.11
CA ASN A 57 -30.71 -11.75 -1.98
C ASN A 57 -29.81 -12.60 -1.05
N LYS A 58 -28.97 -13.46 -1.64
CA LYS A 58 -28.09 -14.34 -0.87
C LYS A 58 -26.98 -13.53 -0.20
N LYS A 59 -26.68 -13.88 1.05
CA LYS A 59 -25.51 -13.38 1.78
C LYS A 59 -24.46 -14.49 1.83
N LEU A 60 -23.54 -14.49 0.87
CA LEU A 60 -22.56 -15.57 0.64
C LEU A 60 -21.12 -15.18 1.00
N ILE A 61 -20.85 -13.91 1.24
CA ILE A 61 -19.53 -13.42 1.67
C ILE A 61 -19.67 -12.55 2.92
N ARG A 62 -18.66 -12.53 3.80
CA ARG A 62 -18.64 -11.61 4.96
C ARG A 62 -17.78 -10.39 4.72
N HIS A 63 -16.61 -10.57 4.14
CA HIS A 63 -15.64 -9.50 3.90
C HIS A 63 -15.19 -9.45 2.43
N ILE A 64 -14.84 -8.25 1.97
CA ILE A 64 -14.33 -7.97 0.63
C ILE A 64 -12.92 -7.40 0.78
N GLY A 65 -11.97 -7.91 -0.01
CA GLY A 65 -10.61 -7.37 -0.03
C GLY A 65 -10.00 -7.40 -1.41
N PHE A 66 -8.70 -7.11 -1.48
CA PHE A 66 -7.92 -7.26 -2.69
C PHE A 66 -6.49 -7.70 -2.38
N SER A 67 -5.80 -8.25 -3.37
CA SER A 67 -4.38 -8.55 -3.28
C SER A 67 -3.57 -7.80 -4.31
N GLY A 68 -2.38 -7.35 -3.93
CA GLY A 68 -1.46 -6.68 -4.84
C GLY A 68 0.00 -6.97 -4.49
N HIS A 69 0.77 -7.43 -5.47
CA HIS A 69 2.20 -7.72 -5.29
C HIS A 69 3.09 -6.61 -5.85
N HIS A 70 2.67 -5.95 -6.93
CA HIS A 70 3.60 -5.30 -7.84
C HIS A 70 3.88 -3.84 -7.49
N ASP A 71 2.89 -2.96 -7.61
CA ASP A 71 3.07 -1.52 -7.49
C ASP A 71 2.22 -0.96 -6.34
N PRO A 72 2.81 -0.40 -5.26
CA PRO A 72 2.05 0.19 -4.16
C PRO A 72 1.16 1.34 -4.62
N SER A 73 1.51 2.09 -5.68
CA SER A 73 0.67 3.19 -6.17
C SER A 73 -0.68 2.70 -6.72
N VAL A 74 -0.71 1.53 -7.36
CA VAL A 74 -1.95 0.91 -7.85
C VAL A 74 -2.81 0.42 -6.69
N ASN A 75 -2.18 -0.20 -5.69
CA ASN A 75 -2.88 -0.61 -4.47
C ASN A 75 -3.42 0.60 -3.69
N MET A 76 -2.67 1.70 -3.64
CA MET A 76 -3.14 2.95 -3.04
C MET A 76 -4.33 3.52 -3.80
N TYR A 77 -4.30 3.48 -5.13
CA TYR A 77 -5.42 3.93 -5.96
C TYR A 77 -6.69 3.08 -5.71
N MET A 78 -6.56 1.76 -5.59
CA MET A 78 -7.66 0.86 -5.21
C MET A 78 -8.32 1.29 -3.90
N ILE A 79 -7.52 1.61 -2.88
CA ILE A 79 -8.00 2.06 -1.56
C ILE A 79 -8.59 3.47 -1.63
N GLN A 80 -7.97 4.38 -2.39
CA GLN A 80 -8.40 5.78 -2.51
C GLN A 80 -9.71 5.95 -3.27
N ARG A 81 -10.04 5.02 -4.18
CA ARG A 81 -11.34 4.99 -4.85
C ARG A 81 -12.47 4.50 -3.95
N ASP A 82 -12.16 3.76 -2.90
CA ASP A 82 -13.16 3.23 -1.98
C ASP A 82 -13.71 4.32 -1.05
N THR A 83 -14.67 5.10 -1.53
CA THR A 83 -15.27 6.19 -0.74
C THR A 83 -16.35 5.72 0.23
N GLU A 84 -16.80 4.47 0.12
CA GLU A 84 -17.85 3.87 0.97
C GLU A 84 -17.30 2.88 2.02
N ASP A 85 -15.97 2.78 2.15
CA ASP A 85 -15.29 1.85 3.06
C ASP A 85 -15.77 0.38 2.86
N LEU A 86 -15.87 -0.03 1.58
CA LEU A 86 -16.25 -1.39 1.19
C LEU A 86 -15.15 -2.43 1.48
N LEU A 87 -13.88 -2.03 1.35
CA LEU A 87 -12.73 -2.93 1.42
C LEU A 87 -12.31 -3.17 2.88
N ASP A 88 -12.43 -4.42 3.33
CA ASP A 88 -12.08 -4.84 4.69
C ASP A 88 -10.58 -5.17 4.84
N ALA A 89 -9.93 -5.66 3.78
CA ALA A 89 -8.56 -6.16 3.89
C ALA A 89 -7.74 -6.09 2.59
N MET A 90 -6.42 -5.99 2.76
CA MET A 90 -5.42 -6.03 1.70
C MET A 90 -4.42 -7.15 1.95
N LEU A 91 -4.25 -8.04 0.98
CA LEU A 91 -3.17 -9.03 0.93
C LEU A 91 -2.01 -8.44 0.14
N VAL A 92 -0.85 -8.19 0.79
CA VAL A 92 0.27 -7.45 0.20
C VAL A 92 1.60 -8.21 0.31
N ALA A 93 2.43 -8.10 -0.73
CA ALA A 93 3.76 -8.69 -0.70
C ALA A 93 4.67 -7.93 0.27
N LEU A 94 5.24 -8.63 1.26
CA LEU A 94 6.05 -8.03 2.29
C LEU A 94 7.07 -9.01 2.86
N ASN A 95 8.34 -8.61 2.84
CA ASN A 95 9.47 -9.30 3.47
C ASN A 95 10.62 -8.32 3.70
N ALA A 96 11.74 -8.80 4.23
CA ALA A 96 12.89 -7.97 4.60
C ALA A 96 13.57 -7.22 3.44
N ASN A 97 13.29 -7.56 2.19
CA ASN A 97 13.81 -6.83 1.03
C ASN A 97 12.86 -5.75 0.49
N ASP A 98 11.67 -5.52 1.07
CA ASP A 98 10.68 -4.55 0.56
C ASP A 98 11.26 -3.13 0.36
N LYS A 99 12.16 -2.65 1.25
CA LYS A 99 12.81 -1.32 1.14
C LYS A 99 13.77 -1.20 -0.05
N LEU A 100 14.15 -2.31 -0.67
CA LEU A 100 14.98 -2.33 -1.88
C LEU A 100 14.15 -2.20 -3.17
N TYR A 101 12.82 -2.13 -3.06
CA TYR A 101 11.87 -2.00 -4.17
C TYR A 101 11.00 -0.74 -3.97
N PHE A 102 9.95 -0.60 -4.78
CA PHE A 102 8.92 0.37 -4.48
C PHE A 102 8.13 -0.08 -3.24
N SER A 103 8.56 0.41 -2.09
CA SER A 103 8.22 -0.14 -0.77
C SER A 103 6.72 -0.11 -0.48
N MET A 104 6.15 -1.27 -0.15
CA MET A 104 4.77 -1.41 0.30
C MET A 104 4.60 -0.86 1.72
N GLN A 105 5.56 -1.12 2.60
CA GLN A 105 5.47 -0.72 4.01
C GLN A 105 5.57 0.79 4.24
N ASN A 106 6.26 1.52 3.36
CA ASN A 106 6.35 2.98 3.45
C ASN A 106 5.24 3.72 2.69
N ASN A 107 4.44 3.00 1.87
CA ASN A 107 3.42 3.61 1.00
C ASN A 107 2.02 3.07 1.31
N VAL A 108 1.64 1.92 0.75
CA VAL A 108 0.26 1.44 0.81
C VAL A 108 -0.16 0.94 2.19
N ILE A 109 0.74 0.32 2.97
CA ILE A 109 0.38 -0.21 4.31
C ILE A 109 -0.09 0.91 5.27
N PRO A 110 0.60 2.06 5.36
CA PRO A 110 0.10 3.21 6.13
C PRO A 110 -1.29 3.69 5.68
N LEU A 111 -1.57 3.67 4.37
CA LEU A 111 -2.89 4.05 3.85
C LEU A 111 -3.97 3.04 4.25
N ALA A 112 -3.68 1.74 4.18
CA ALA A 112 -4.59 0.69 4.62
C ALA A 112 -4.95 0.86 6.11
N ALA A 113 -3.98 1.19 6.96
CA ALA A 113 -4.23 1.48 8.37
C ALA A 113 -5.12 2.73 8.57
N GLU A 114 -4.91 3.81 7.81
CA GLU A 114 -5.75 5.02 7.86
C GLU A 114 -7.20 4.77 7.33
N LYS A 115 -7.42 3.62 6.67
CA LYS A 115 -8.70 3.16 6.14
C LYS A 115 -9.29 2.00 6.95
N ASP A 116 -8.71 1.71 8.13
CA ASP A 116 -9.14 0.65 9.03
C ASP A 116 -9.19 -0.75 8.38
N MET A 117 -8.28 -1.00 7.44
CA MET A 117 -8.19 -2.26 6.71
C MET A 117 -7.26 -3.25 7.41
N GLY A 118 -7.65 -4.52 7.42
CA GLY A 118 -6.76 -5.62 7.78
C GLY A 118 -5.65 -5.80 6.74
N VAL A 119 -4.39 -5.80 7.18
CA VAL A 119 -3.24 -6.05 6.30
C VAL A 119 -2.73 -7.47 6.50
N ILE A 120 -2.72 -8.23 5.42
CA ILE A 120 -2.26 -9.61 5.37
C ILE A 120 -0.94 -9.64 4.58
N ALA A 121 0.17 -9.98 5.23
CA ALA A 121 1.45 -10.14 4.58
C ALA A 121 1.52 -11.48 3.82
N MET A 122 2.13 -11.47 2.64
CA MET A 122 2.49 -12.67 1.88
C MET A 122 3.87 -12.52 1.28
N LYS A 123 4.36 -13.58 0.63
CA LYS A 123 5.71 -13.63 0.05
C LYS A 123 6.78 -13.35 1.12
N VAL A 124 6.52 -13.81 2.35
CA VAL A 124 7.42 -13.70 3.51
C VAL A 124 8.82 -14.26 3.18
N PHE A 125 8.88 -15.33 2.39
CA PHE A 125 10.13 -15.96 1.93
C PHE A 125 10.50 -15.64 0.47
N ALA A 126 9.88 -14.62 -0.12
CA ALA A 126 10.03 -14.25 -1.54
C ALA A 126 9.86 -15.43 -2.51
N ASP A 127 8.80 -16.23 -2.33
CA ASP A 127 8.55 -17.44 -3.14
C ASP A 127 9.71 -18.45 -3.09
N GLY A 128 10.43 -18.52 -1.95
CA GLY A 128 11.61 -19.37 -1.75
C GLY A 128 12.94 -18.72 -2.16
N ALA A 129 12.91 -17.55 -2.81
CA ALA A 129 14.12 -16.87 -3.29
C ALA A 129 15.03 -16.35 -2.17
N MET A 130 14.48 -16.16 -0.96
CA MET A 130 15.27 -15.86 0.25
C MET A 130 16.15 -17.05 0.68
N PHE A 131 15.89 -18.25 0.17
CA PHE A 131 16.63 -19.46 0.50
C PHE A 131 17.37 -19.96 -0.74
N THR A 132 17.19 -21.23 -1.09
CA THR A 132 17.95 -21.94 -2.14
C THR A 132 17.39 -21.73 -3.54
N LYS A 133 16.12 -21.33 -3.69
CA LYS A 133 15.48 -21.21 -4.99
C LYS A 133 15.91 -19.95 -5.73
N GLU A 134 15.96 -20.01 -7.05
CA GLU A 134 16.15 -18.84 -7.92
C GLU A 134 15.00 -17.83 -7.82
N ALA A 135 15.31 -16.56 -8.06
CA ALA A 135 14.35 -15.44 -8.02
C ALA A 135 13.47 -15.41 -9.29
N THR A 136 12.66 -16.44 -9.47
CA THR A 136 11.74 -16.62 -10.59
C THR A 136 10.43 -17.24 -10.10
N TRP A 137 9.37 -17.21 -10.92
CA TRP A 137 8.10 -17.87 -10.60
C TRP A 137 8.28 -19.38 -10.45
N THR A 138 7.69 -19.94 -9.40
CA THR A 138 7.57 -21.40 -9.24
C THR A 138 6.72 -21.98 -10.36
N GLN A 139 7.28 -22.92 -11.14
CA GLN A 139 6.60 -23.57 -12.27
C GLN A 139 6.37 -25.07 -12.05
N THR A 140 7.18 -25.71 -11.22
CA THR A 140 7.08 -27.14 -10.91
C THR A 140 7.21 -27.39 -9.41
N PRO A 141 6.68 -28.53 -8.90
CA PRO A 141 6.82 -28.90 -7.49
C PRO A 141 8.28 -29.01 -7.02
N ASP A 142 9.21 -29.43 -7.88
CA ASP A 142 10.63 -29.58 -7.53
C ASP A 142 11.32 -28.25 -7.19
N MET A 143 10.74 -27.13 -7.59
CA MET A 143 11.23 -25.79 -7.22
C MET A 143 10.85 -25.38 -5.79
N VAL A 144 9.92 -26.10 -5.14
CA VAL A 144 9.46 -25.78 -3.79
C VAL A 144 10.58 -26.04 -2.78
N VAL A 145 10.93 -25.01 -2.01
CA VAL A 145 11.94 -25.13 -0.95
C VAL A 145 11.37 -25.94 0.22
N GLN A 146 12.07 -27.01 0.60
CA GLN A 146 11.67 -27.92 1.66
C GLN A 146 12.44 -27.73 2.97
N THR A 147 13.40 -26.79 3.02
CA THR A 147 14.23 -26.52 4.20
C THR A 147 13.63 -25.45 5.11
N VAL A 148 14.00 -25.48 6.40
CA VAL A 148 13.69 -24.43 7.38
C VAL A 148 14.71 -23.29 7.25
N GLY A 149 14.61 -22.55 6.14
CA GLY A 149 15.54 -21.48 5.82
C GLY A 149 16.77 -21.94 5.03
N SER A 150 17.86 -21.20 5.18
CA SER A 150 19.16 -21.42 4.53
C SER A 150 20.32 -21.04 5.46
N ASP A 151 21.55 -21.33 5.06
CA ASP A 151 22.76 -20.97 5.81
C ASP A 151 22.88 -19.46 6.07
N MET A 152 22.30 -18.61 5.21
CA MET A 152 22.37 -17.15 5.36
C MET A 152 21.24 -16.57 6.21
N ILE A 153 20.05 -17.18 6.17
CA ILE A 153 18.88 -16.67 6.87
C ILE A 153 17.89 -17.78 7.21
N SER A 154 17.43 -17.79 8.46
CA SER A 154 16.41 -18.72 8.95
C SER A 154 15.00 -18.25 8.57
N SER A 155 14.05 -19.20 8.52
CA SER A 155 12.63 -18.83 8.38
C SER A 155 12.14 -18.00 9.57
N ASP A 156 12.65 -18.25 10.78
CA ASP A 156 12.31 -17.52 12.01
C ASP A 156 12.48 -16.00 11.86
N LYS A 157 13.65 -15.55 11.37
CA LYS A 157 13.92 -14.12 11.15
C LYS A 157 12.90 -13.50 10.19
N LEU A 158 12.59 -14.18 9.09
CA LEU A 158 11.68 -13.66 8.06
C LEU A 158 10.22 -13.64 8.51
N VAL A 159 9.77 -14.69 9.23
CA VAL A 159 8.42 -14.75 9.82
C VAL A 159 8.24 -13.62 10.83
N LYS A 160 9.19 -13.47 11.77
CA LYS A 160 9.16 -12.40 12.76
C LYS A 160 9.19 -11.02 12.13
N TYR A 161 10.05 -10.80 11.14
CA TYR A 161 10.10 -9.54 10.40
C TYR A 161 8.73 -9.17 9.82
N ALA A 162 8.08 -10.10 9.12
CA ALA A 162 6.77 -9.85 8.50
C ALA A 162 5.69 -9.54 9.54
N LEU A 163 5.57 -10.36 10.60
CA LEU A 163 4.54 -10.21 11.63
C LEU A 163 4.73 -8.98 12.52
N THR A 164 5.97 -8.53 12.72
CA THR A 164 6.28 -7.31 13.50
C THR A 164 6.39 -6.05 12.63
N THR A 165 6.14 -6.14 11.32
CA THR A 165 6.15 -4.95 10.48
C THR A 165 4.95 -4.06 10.84
N PRO A 166 5.15 -2.78 11.17
CA PRO A 166 4.06 -1.90 11.56
C PRO A 166 2.91 -1.90 10.55
N GLY A 167 1.69 -2.11 11.04
CA GLY A 167 0.46 -2.17 10.24
C GLY A 167 0.10 -3.56 9.71
N VAL A 168 0.96 -4.58 9.85
CA VAL A 168 0.62 -5.98 9.51
C VAL A 168 -0.19 -6.61 10.63
N HIS A 169 -1.24 -7.34 10.27
CA HIS A 169 -2.15 -8.01 11.21
C HIS A 169 -2.08 -9.53 11.12
N VAL A 170 -1.82 -10.05 9.91
CA VAL A 170 -1.78 -11.49 9.61
C VAL A 170 -0.64 -11.74 8.62
N ALA A 171 -0.03 -12.93 8.65
CA ALA A 171 0.88 -13.37 7.59
C ALA A 171 0.45 -14.74 7.04
N ILE A 172 0.38 -14.86 5.71
CA ILE A 172 0.23 -16.13 5.01
C ILE A 172 1.62 -16.67 4.70
N ILE A 173 1.96 -17.79 5.34
CA ILE A 173 3.29 -18.42 5.27
C ILE A 173 3.16 -19.75 4.53
N GLY A 174 3.80 -19.85 3.37
CA GLY A 174 3.84 -21.10 2.59
C GLY A 174 4.71 -22.16 3.27
N THR A 175 4.23 -23.41 3.25
CA THR A 175 4.94 -24.59 3.75
C THR A 175 4.98 -25.64 2.65
N GLY A 176 6.19 -26.07 2.27
CA GLY A 176 6.44 -27.12 1.29
C GLY A 176 6.80 -28.46 1.89
N HIS A 177 7.22 -28.51 3.16
CA HIS A 177 7.64 -29.73 3.84
C HIS A 177 7.18 -29.77 5.30
N ILE A 178 6.59 -30.89 5.70
CA ILE A 178 6.19 -31.20 7.07
C ILE A 178 6.90 -32.50 7.44
N SER A 179 7.60 -32.48 8.57
CA SER A 179 8.38 -33.61 9.08
C SER A 179 8.01 -33.90 10.53
N THR A 180 8.27 -35.13 10.98
CA THR A 180 8.26 -35.47 12.41
C THR A 180 9.52 -34.99 13.12
N GLU A 181 10.61 -34.78 12.38
CA GLU A 181 11.83 -34.17 12.90
C GLU A 181 11.65 -32.65 12.96
N GLU A 182 11.66 -32.10 14.18
CA GLU A 182 11.33 -30.68 14.41
C GLU A 182 12.25 -29.72 13.66
N SER A 183 13.54 -30.05 13.54
CA SER A 183 14.52 -29.23 12.82
C SER A 183 14.27 -29.14 11.30
N GLU A 184 13.47 -30.05 10.74
CA GLU A 184 13.14 -30.10 9.31
C GLU A 184 11.71 -29.63 9.04
N CYS A 185 10.84 -29.61 10.05
CA CYS A 185 9.43 -29.30 9.89
C CYS A 185 9.19 -27.78 9.76
N GLN A 186 8.91 -27.31 8.54
CA GLN A 186 8.62 -25.90 8.30
C GLN A 186 7.38 -25.42 9.06
N LEU A 187 6.33 -26.25 9.19
CA LEU A 187 5.12 -25.89 9.92
C LEU A 187 5.42 -25.55 11.38
N THR A 188 6.10 -26.44 12.10
CA THR A 188 6.43 -26.24 13.52
C THR A 188 7.31 -25.01 13.72
N ASN A 189 8.35 -24.84 12.90
CA ASN A 189 9.24 -23.69 12.98
C ASN A 189 8.53 -22.36 12.67
N ASN A 190 7.66 -22.34 11.66
CA ASN A 190 6.89 -21.15 11.32
C ASN A 190 5.90 -20.79 12.44
N LEU A 191 5.25 -21.78 13.07
CA LEU A 191 4.36 -21.56 14.22
C LEU A 191 5.10 -21.06 15.45
N ALA A 192 6.31 -21.59 15.73
CA ALA A 192 7.15 -21.12 16.82
C ALA A 192 7.59 -19.66 16.61
N ALA A 193 8.03 -19.31 15.40
CA ALA A 193 8.39 -17.94 15.04
C ALA A 193 7.20 -16.98 15.13
N ALA A 194 5.99 -17.47 14.81
CA ALA A 194 4.76 -16.69 14.88
C ALA A 194 4.28 -16.37 16.31
N GLN A 195 4.94 -16.90 17.35
CA GLN A 195 4.66 -16.51 18.74
C GLN A 195 5.26 -15.14 19.13
N VAL A 196 5.90 -14.45 18.18
CA VAL A 196 6.42 -13.10 18.39
C VAL A 196 5.29 -12.11 18.71
N LEU A 197 5.54 -11.21 19.66
CA LEU A 197 4.64 -10.09 19.93
C LEU A 197 4.74 -9.04 18.81
N PRO A 198 3.71 -8.20 18.57
CA PRO A 198 3.75 -7.19 17.51
C PRO A 198 4.97 -6.26 17.52
N ASP A 199 5.52 -5.95 18.69
CA ASP A 199 6.72 -5.14 18.93
C ASP A 199 7.97 -5.98 19.24
N GLY A 200 7.93 -7.29 18.94
CA GLY A 200 8.95 -8.25 19.35
C GLY A 200 10.28 -8.18 18.59
N LEU A 201 10.44 -7.26 17.63
CA LEU A 201 11.73 -6.92 17.02
C LEU A 201 12.03 -5.43 17.21
N THR A 202 13.22 -5.14 17.71
CA THR A 202 13.76 -3.78 17.76
C THR A 202 14.16 -3.28 16.37
N GLU A 203 14.27 -1.96 16.20
CA GLU A 203 14.76 -1.36 14.96
C GLU A 203 16.15 -1.88 14.55
N ALA A 204 17.03 -2.19 15.52
CA ALA A 204 18.35 -2.74 15.25
C ALA A 204 18.29 -4.17 14.70
N GLU A 205 17.46 -5.03 15.29
CA GLU A 205 17.24 -6.40 14.80
C GLU A 205 16.59 -6.40 13.41
N ARG A 206 15.63 -5.50 13.18
CA ARG A 206 15.03 -5.32 11.85
C ARG A 206 16.08 -4.91 10.83
N ALA A 207 16.95 -3.96 11.16
CA ALA A 207 18.04 -3.53 10.29
C ALA A 207 19.04 -4.66 9.99
N GLU A 208 19.37 -5.51 10.97
CA GLU A 208 20.22 -6.68 10.75
C GLU A 208 19.57 -7.67 9.76
N ILE A 209 18.28 -7.97 9.93
CA ILE A 209 17.54 -8.86 9.03
C ILE A 209 17.50 -8.29 7.60
N GLU A 210 17.26 -6.98 7.46
CA GLU A 210 17.30 -6.28 6.17
C GLU A 210 18.69 -6.34 5.52
N GLU A 211 19.77 -6.16 6.29
CA GLU A 211 21.14 -6.26 5.78
C GLU A 211 21.46 -7.68 5.29
N LEU A 212 21.08 -8.70 6.06
CA LEU A 212 21.27 -10.11 5.67
C LEU A 212 20.48 -10.42 4.41
N ALA A 213 19.18 -10.09 4.39
CA ALA A 213 18.30 -10.32 3.24
C ALA A 213 18.78 -9.59 1.98
N GLY A 214 19.35 -8.38 2.13
CA GLY A 214 19.90 -7.59 1.03
C GLY A 214 21.13 -8.20 0.37
N LYS A 215 21.87 -9.07 1.07
CA LYS A 215 23.00 -9.82 0.48
C LYS A 215 22.51 -11.01 -0.35
N ILE A 216 21.35 -11.57 -0.03
CA ILE A 216 20.77 -12.73 -0.72
C ILE A 216 20.42 -12.33 -2.15
N LYS A 217 21.12 -12.95 -3.12
CA LYS A 217 20.98 -12.64 -4.56
C LYS A 217 21.15 -11.14 -4.85
N GLY A 218 21.94 -10.44 -4.04
CA GLY A 218 22.13 -8.99 -4.11
C GLY A 218 20.83 -8.19 -3.99
N GLY A 219 19.90 -8.63 -3.14
CA GLY A 219 18.62 -7.96 -2.87
C GLY A 219 17.56 -8.19 -3.95
N ARG A 220 17.90 -8.91 -5.03
CA ARG A 220 17.02 -9.15 -6.19
C ARG A 220 16.06 -10.34 -6.00
N THR A 221 15.46 -10.45 -4.81
CA THR A 221 14.56 -11.55 -4.44
C THR A 221 13.09 -11.28 -4.74
N ASN A 222 12.65 -10.02 -4.76
CA ASN A 222 11.25 -9.64 -4.98
C ASN A 222 11.01 -9.30 -6.45
N TYR A 223 11.26 -10.26 -7.34
CA TYR A 223 11.02 -10.15 -8.78
C TYR A 223 9.55 -9.89 -9.18
N PHE A 224 8.64 -9.95 -8.21
CA PHE A 224 7.22 -9.65 -8.33
C PHE A 224 6.86 -8.21 -7.92
N GLN A 225 7.78 -7.43 -7.36
CA GLN A 225 7.58 -6.01 -7.00
C GLN A 225 8.15 -5.08 -8.07
N ALA A 226 7.57 -3.88 -8.18
CA ALA A 226 8.08 -2.80 -9.00
C ALA A 226 9.46 -2.32 -8.48
N GLU A 227 10.29 -1.86 -9.41
CA GLU A 227 11.65 -1.39 -9.10
C GLU A 227 11.65 -0.22 -8.09
N LYS A 228 12.78 -0.08 -7.39
CA LYS A 228 12.98 0.98 -6.40
C LYS A 228 12.70 2.36 -7.00
N ARG A 229 11.85 3.12 -6.32
CA ARG A 229 11.65 4.55 -6.58
C ARG A 229 12.24 5.38 -5.43
N PRO A 230 12.90 6.51 -5.74
CA PRO A 230 13.29 7.46 -4.70
C PRO A 230 12.05 8.16 -4.12
N LEU A 231 12.24 8.94 -3.06
CA LEU A 231 11.23 9.89 -2.59
C LEU A 231 10.79 10.79 -3.76
N THR A 232 9.50 10.81 -4.08
CA THR A 232 8.97 11.64 -5.18
C THR A 232 8.49 12.98 -4.64
N ALA A 233 8.36 13.97 -5.52
CA ALA A 233 7.67 15.21 -5.17
C ALA A 233 6.15 14.97 -4.99
N PRO A 234 5.43 15.87 -4.28
CA PRO A 234 3.97 15.91 -4.31
C PRO A 234 3.44 16.08 -5.74
N GLU A 235 2.39 15.35 -6.08
CA GLU A 235 1.83 15.33 -7.45
C GLU A 235 0.70 16.36 -7.62
N ASN A 236 0.36 16.70 -8.87
CA ASN A 236 -0.79 17.53 -9.24
C ASN A 236 -0.94 18.83 -8.41
N VAL A 237 0.18 19.47 -8.11
CA VAL A 237 0.20 20.72 -7.35
C VAL A 237 -0.50 21.81 -8.16
N SER A 238 -1.44 22.51 -7.53
CA SER A 238 -2.18 23.61 -8.13
C SER A 238 -2.51 24.69 -7.11
N VAL A 239 -2.67 25.92 -7.60
CA VAL A 239 -3.10 27.06 -6.79
C VAL A 239 -4.24 27.78 -7.50
N VAL A 240 -5.32 28.03 -6.77
CA VAL A 240 -6.48 28.77 -7.28
C VAL A 240 -6.83 29.89 -6.31
N GLN A 241 -7.34 31.01 -6.81
CA GLN A 241 -7.74 32.16 -6.00
C GLN A 241 -9.21 32.51 -6.18
N LYS A 242 -9.81 33.05 -5.11
CA LYS A 242 -11.14 33.66 -5.10
C LYS A 242 -11.09 35.01 -4.41
N LYS A 243 -11.62 36.04 -5.06
CA LYS A 243 -11.74 37.39 -4.48
C LYS A 243 -12.78 37.41 -3.35
N ILE A 244 -12.40 37.94 -2.19
CA ILE A 244 -13.27 38.16 -1.04
C ILE A 244 -13.05 39.58 -0.52
N GLY A 245 -13.92 40.51 -0.94
CA GLY A 245 -13.78 41.92 -0.62
C GLY A 245 -12.48 42.51 -1.19
N SER A 246 -11.61 43.01 -0.32
CA SER A 246 -10.28 43.53 -0.67
C SER A 246 -9.17 42.47 -0.62
N LYS A 247 -9.47 41.26 -0.13
CA LYS A 247 -8.53 40.13 -0.03
C LYS A 247 -8.82 39.10 -1.11
N ARG A 248 -7.92 38.13 -1.24
CA ARG A 248 -8.20 36.89 -1.97
C ARG A 248 -7.88 35.69 -1.10
N ASP A 249 -8.76 34.71 -1.15
CA ASP A 249 -8.53 33.38 -0.61
C ASP A 249 -7.83 32.54 -1.68
N VAL A 250 -6.72 31.94 -1.31
CA VAL A 250 -5.92 31.04 -2.13
C VAL A 250 -6.10 29.63 -1.61
N THR A 251 -6.43 28.72 -2.51
CA THR A 251 -6.48 27.28 -2.24
C THR A 251 -5.30 26.62 -2.95
N ILE A 252 -4.37 26.11 -2.15
CA ILE A 252 -3.26 25.27 -2.63
C ILE A 252 -3.73 23.82 -2.54
N SER A 253 -3.66 23.07 -3.65
CA SER A 253 -4.05 21.66 -3.69
C SER A 253 -2.90 20.79 -4.19
N TRP A 254 -2.76 19.59 -3.64
CA TRP A 254 -1.75 18.61 -4.07
C TRP A 254 -2.20 17.18 -3.80
N ASN A 255 -1.67 16.24 -4.58
CA ASN A 255 -1.74 14.81 -4.31
C ASN A 255 -0.48 14.31 -3.59
N THR A 256 -0.62 13.17 -2.92
CA THR A 256 0.44 12.56 -2.13
C THR A 256 1.72 12.34 -2.96
N ALA A 257 2.84 12.40 -2.26
CA ALA A 257 4.11 11.91 -2.75
C ALA A 257 4.23 10.42 -2.41
N TYR A 258 5.21 9.76 -3.02
CA TYR A 258 5.58 8.39 -2.70
C TYR A 258 6.89 8.33 -1.93
N ALA A 259 6.89 7.55 -0.87
CA ALA A 259 8.05 7.29 -0.04
C ALA A 259 9.03 6.35 -0.76
N GLY A 260 10.32 6.61 -0.59
CA GLY A 260 11.37 5.66 -0.98
C GLY A 260 11.61 4.60 0.11
N ASP A 261 12.88 4.37 0.44
CA ASP A 261 13.28 3.43 1.49
C ASP A 261 13.10 3.96 2.93
N SER A 262 12.46 5.12 3.11
CA SER A 262 12.14 5.68 4.42
C SER A 262 10.79 6.39 4.36
N PRO A 263 9.98 6.31 5.44
CA PRO A 263 8.65 6.89 5.45
C PRO A 263 8.68 8.42 5.34
N ILE A 264 7.66 8.98 4.69
CA ILE A 264 7.47 10.44 4.64
C ILE A 264 7.13 10.95 6.04
N ALA A 265 7.77 12.04 6.45
CA ALA A 265 7.56 12.69 7.74
C ALA A 265 6.62 13.90 7.65
N SER A 266 6.79 14.76 6.64
CA SER A 266 5.99 15.97 6.50
C SER A 266 5.99 16.56 5.09
N TYR A 267 5.02 17.44 4.83
CA TYR A 267 5.03 18.37 3.72
C TYR A 267 5.44 19.78 4.20
N GLU A 268 6.06 20.55 3.33
CA GLU A 268 6.23 21.98 3.49
C GLU A 268 5.62 22.75 2.32
N VAL A 269 4.91 23.83 2.63
CA VAL A 269 4.36 24.76 1.64
C VAL A 269 5.23 26.01 1.66
N TRP A 270 5.79 26.35 0.51
CA TRP A 270 6.64 27.52 0.32
C TRP A 270 5.98 28.50 -0.64
N ARG A 271 6.11 29.80 -0.36
CA ARG A 271 5.69 30.90 -1.22
C ARG A 271 6.81 31.91 -1.35
N ASP A 272 7.17 32.25 -2.58
CA ASP A 272 8.22 33.24 -2.91
C ASP A 272 9.55 32.99 -2.17
N GLY A 273 9.91 31.71 -2.02
CA GLY A 273 11.14 31.30 -1.33
C GLY A 273 11.07 31.32 0.20
N ALA A 274 9.93 31.65 0.81
CA ALA A 274 9.71 31.57 2.25
C ALA A 274 8.79 30.39 2.62
N LYS A 275 9.13 29.68 3.70
CA LYS A 275 8.29 28.60 4.24
C LYS A 275 7.04 29.19 4.89
N LEU A 276 5.87 28.85 4.36
CA LEU A 276 4.58 29.23 4.95
C LEU A 276 4.17 28.27 6.06
N LYS A 277 4.26 26.96 5.80
CA LYS A 277 3.74 25.94 6.71
C LYS A 277 4.48 24.63 6.56
N GLN A 278 4.61 23.91 7.68
CA GLN A 278 4.99 22.51 7.70
C GLN A 278 3.81 21.69 8.23
N ILE A 279 3.48 20.61 7.54
CA ILE A 279 2.29 19.78 7.76
C ILE A 279 2.77 18.34 8.00
N PRO A 280 2.51 17.74 9.19
CA PRO A 280 2.82 16.33 9.41
C PRO A 280 2.17 15.45 8.34
N PHE A 281 2.90 14.44 7.87
CA PHE A 281 2.39 13.57 6.83
C PHE A 281 1.22 12.73 7.32
N ARG A 282 0.22 12.60 6.46
CA ARG A 282 -0.89 11.65 6.57
C ARG A 282 -1.14 11.04 5.20
N PRO A 283 -1.42 9.72 5.11
CA PRO A 283 -1.78 9.11 3.84
C PRO A 283 -3.02 9.78 3.21
N GLN A 284 -3.00 9.98 1.90
CA GLN A 284 -4.16 10.53 1.20
C GLN A 284 -5.26 9.47 1.10
N ARG A 285 -6.33 9.63 1.86
CA ARG A 285 -7.41 8.63 2.03
C ARG A 285 -8.30 8.42 0.81
N THR A 286 -8.41 9.41 -0.06
CA THR A 286 -9.26 9.36 -1.26
C THR A 286 -8.53 9.93 -2.46
N VAL A 287 -9.07 9.80 -3.67
CA VAL A 287 -8.49 10.46 -4.86
C VAL A 287 -8.55 12.00 -4.82
N LYS A 288 -9.35 12.58 -3.91
CA LYS A 288 -9.42 14.04 -3.73
C LYS A 288 -8.08 14.57 -3.18
N PRO A 289 -7.54 15.66 -3.76
CA PRO A 289 -6.27 16.23 -3.31
C PRO A 289 -6.40 16.78 -1.89
N PHE A 290 -5.26 16.87 -1.20
CA PHE A 290 -5.13 17.70 -0.02
C PHE A 290 -5.34 19.16 -0.40
N THR A 291 -5.83 19.96 0.55
CA THR A 291 -6.04 21.40 0.36
C THR A 291 -5.52 22.19 1.54
N LEU A 292 -4.82 23.28 1.27
CA LEU A 292 -4.47 24.31 2.25
C LEU A 292 -5.09 25.63 1.80
N LEU A 293 -5.81 26.28 2.71
CA LEU A 293 -6.35 27.62 2.51
C LEU A 293 -5.41 28.67 3.10
N GLU A 294 -5.24 29.76 2.35
CA GLU A 294 -4.49 30.95 2.75
C GLU A 294 -5.30 32.19 2.36
N SER A 295 -5.24 33.26 3.14
CA SER A 295 -5.78 34.56 2.75
C SER A 295 -4.64 35.56 2.60
N ILE A 296 -4.59 36.22 1.43
CA ILE A 296 -3.56 37.21 1.10
C ILE A 296 -4.20 38.56 0.74
N GLU A 297 -3.48 39.64 1.05
CA GLU A 297 -4.01 41.00 0.97
C GLU A 297 -3.57 41.76 -0.28
N ASP A 298 -2.44 41.36 -0.88
CA ASP A 298 -1.96 41.95 -2.12
C ASP A 298 -2.64 41.33 -3.35
N LYS A 299 -2.38 41.95 -4.50
CA LYS A 299 -2.86 41.52 -5.83
C LYS A 299 -1.73 40.99 -6.71
N GLU A 300 -0.54 40.81 -6.16
CA GLU A 300 0.68 40.49 -6.92
C GLU A 300 0.71 39.03 -7.36
N ALA A 301 1.66 38.65 -8.21
CA ALA A 301 1.85 37.26 -8.55
C ALA A 301 2.68 36.59 -7.44
N HIS A 302 2.33 35.35 -7.10
CA HIS A 302 3.10 34.55 -6.15
C HIS A 302 3.51 33.22 -6.76
N THR A 303 4.64 32.70 -6.33
CA THR A 303 5.11 31.36 -6.73
C THR A 303 5.05 30.42 -5.55
N TYR A 304 4.35 29.29 -5.73
CA TYR A 304 4.23 28.24 -4.73
C TYR A 304 5.06 27.02 -5.09
N VAL A 305 5.71 26.43 -4.09
CA VAL A 305 6.45 25.15 -4.20
C VAL A 305 6.05 24.26 -3.03
N LEU A 306 5.72 23.01 -3.31
CA LEU A 306 5.44 22.00 -2.29
C LEU A 306 6.65 21.09 -2.16
N LYS A 307 7.15 20.95 -0.93
CA LYS A 307 8.23 20.03 -0.61
C LYS A 307 7.71 18.89 0.24
N VAL A 308 8.28 17.71 0.07
CA VAL A 308 8.08 16.57 0.96
C VAL A 308 9.41 16.23 1.62
N ILE A 309 9.35 15.89 2.91
CA ILE A 309 10.51 15.51 3.72
C ILE A 309 10.26 14.14 4.31
N ASP A 310 11.22 13.23 4.17
CA ASP A 310 11.16 11.91 4.79
C ASP A 310 11.86 11.84 6.15
N SER A 311 11.76 10.70 6.84
CA SER A 311 12.36 10.51 8.16
C SER A 311 13.89 10.54 8.18
N LYS A 312 14.55 10.56 7.01
CA LYS A 312 16.00 10.76 6.85
C LYS A 312 16.35 12.20 6.44
N ASN A 313 15.39 13.12 6.50
CA ASN A 313 15.52 14.52 6.09
C ASN A 313 15.88 14.71 4.60
N ARG A 314 15.58 13.72 3.75
CA ARG A 314 15.68 13.88 2.29
C ARG A 314 14.48 14.67 1.81
N ILE A 315 14.68 15.47 0.77
CA ILE A 315 13.68 16.41 0.25
C ILE A 315 13.44 16.12 -1.23
N ALA A 316 12.17 16.14 -1.64
CA ALA A 316 11.75 16.27 -3.04
C ALA A 316 10.75 17.42 -3.15
N GLU A 317 10.77 18.16 -4.26
CA GLU A 317 9.96 19.36 -4.45
C GLU A 317 9.22 19.37 -5.79
N SER A 318 8.01 19.93 -5.79
CA SER A 318 7.21 20.10 -6.99
C SER A 318 7.84 21.12 -7.93
N LEU A 319 7.42 21.12 -9.19
CA LEU A 319 7.62 22.30 -10.03
C LEU A 319 6.92 23.51 -9.40
N PRO A 320 7.46 24.74 -9.60
CA PRO A 320 6.81 25.95 -9.14
C PRO A 320 5.46 26.15 -9.84
N VAL A 321 4.44 26.55 -9.07
CA VAL A 321 3.12 26.91 -9.60
C VAL A 321 2.86 28.38 -9.32
N ILE A 322 2.46 29.11 -10.35
CA ILE A 322 2.25 30.55 -10.28
C ILE A 322 0.78 30.83 -9.94
N LEU A 323 0.57 31.64 -8.92
CA LEU A 323 -0.67 32.34 -8.67
C LEU A 323 -0.61 33.70 -9.35
N ASP A 324 -1.41 33.89 -10.39
CA ASP A 324 -1.42 35.15 -11.14
C ASP A 324 -1.95 36.33 -10.32
N ASN A 325 -1.69 37.54 -10.82
CA ASN A 325 -2.25 38.78 -10.29
C ASN A 325 -3.78 38.72 -10.17
N LEU A 326 -4.35 39.34 -9.14
CA LEU A 326 -5.79 39.47 -9.00
C LEU A 326 -6.33 40.67 -9.78
N ALA A 327 -7.27 40.42 -10.70
CA ALA A 327 -8.00 41.47 -11.42
C ALA A 327 -8.86 42.38 -10.51
#